data_AF-A0A059FVG1-F1
#
_entry.id   AF-A0A059FVG1-F1
#
_cell.length_a   1.000
_cell.length_b   1.000
_cell.length_c   1.000
_cell.angle_alpha   90.00
_cell.angle_beta   90.00
_cell.angle_gamma   90.00
#
_symmetry.space_group_name_H-M   'P 1'
#
loop_
_entity.id
_entity.type
_entity.pdbx_description
1 polymer ?
#
loop_
_entity_poly.entity_id
_entity_poly.type
_entity_poly.pdbx_seq_one_letter_code
_entity_poly.pdbx_strand_id
1 'polypeptide(L)'
;MLPSIAIFDDFLREPMRARTDALRLGYDPKRNHGNYAGLMSDKPLAIQGLVESVSSRVGAPLEAAAGTAHAHCRLTCKGDKGRSGVHVDPCYYSGILFLNAPWHSKGGTDFYTHRRTGLDGVPKNPIDLLAAGYNHPDALIEDVVNKDTLRPEKWHRTLRIPMKFNRLVLFSPWLFHNAGPAFGNSPEDGRLVCLMFFNRKAGEVSAS
;
A
#
# COMPACT_ATOMS: atom_id res chain seq x y z
N MET A 1 -0.61 -20.02 -0.73
CA MET A 1 0.28 -18.86 -1.02
C MET A 1 -0.63 -17.69 -1.36
N LEU A 2 -0.40 -16.49 -0.81
CA LEU A 2 -1.21 -15.32 -1.16
C LEU A 2 -0.92 -14.89 -2.62
N PRO A 3 -1.92 -14.36 -3.35
CA PRO A 3 -1.69 -13.73 -4.64
C PRO A 3 -0.67 -12.59 -4.54
N SER A 4 0.17 -12.40 -5.55
CA SER A 4 1.07 -11.24 -5.62
C SER A 4 0.29 -9.94 -5.74
N ILE A 5 -0.84 -9.96 -6.45
CA ILE A 5 -1.78 -8.84 -6.60
C ILE A 5 -3.20 -9.44 -6.65
N ALA A 6 -4.13 -8.85 -5.90
CA ALA A 6 -5.56 -9.13 -5.99
C ALA A 6 -6.35 -7.81 -6.04
N ILE A 7 -7.34 -7.73 -6.91
CA ILE A 7 -8.15 -6.52 -7.11
C ILE A 7 -9.61 -6.87 -6.85
N PHE A 8 -10.23 -6.12 -5.95
CA PHE A 8 -11.65 -6.25 -5.64
C PHE A 8 -12.33 -4.91 -5.91
N ASP A 9 -13.13 -4.87 -6.97
CA ASP A 9 -14.03 -3.75 -7.21
C ASP A 9 -15.26 -3.86 -6.31
N ASP A 10 -15.89 -2.71 -6.06
CA ASP A 10 -17.10 -2.59 -5.26
C ASP A 10 -16.97 -3.25 -3.86
N PHE A 11 -15.81 -3.05 -3.23
CA PHE A 11 -15.41 -3.76 -2.02
C PHE A 11 -16.29 -3.44 -0.80
N LEU A 12 -16.55 -2.16 -0.55
CA LEU A 12 -17.42 -1.70 0.53
C LEU A 12 -18.88 -1.68 0.08
N ARG A 13 -19.78 -2.04 1.01
CA ARG A 13 -21.23 -1.93 0.82
C ARG A 13 -21.72 -0.48 0.83
N GLU A 14 -21.15 0.36 1.69
CA GLU A 14 -21.51 1.78 1.85
C GLU A 14 -20.30 2.70 1.54
N PRO A 15 -19.76 2.70 0.30
CA PRO A 15 -18.49 3.38 0.02
C PRO A 15 -18.56 4.90 0.15
N MET A 16 -19.72 5.50 -0.10
CA MET A 16 -19.93 6.95 0.08
C MET A 16 -19.89 7.35 1.55
N ARG A 17 -20.48 6.53 2.43
CA ARG A 17 -20.41 6.75 3.88
C ARG A 17 -18.96 6.63 4.37
N ALA A 18 -18.25 5.59 3.95
CA ALA A 18 -16.84 5.41 4.29
C ALA A 18 -15.95 6.58 3.81
N ARG A 19 -16.19 7.11 2.61
CA ARG A 19 -15.51 8.32 2.14
C ARG A 19 -15.81 9.54 3.02
N THR A 20 -17.07 9.76 3.33
CA THR A 20 -17.50 10.88 4.19
C THR A 20 -16.87 10.79 5.57
N ASP A 21 -16.80 9.60 6.15
CA ASP A 21 -16.16 9.35 7.43
C ASP A 21 -14.64 9.56 7.33
N ALA A 22 -14.01 9.07 6.26
CA ALA A 22 -12.57 9.24 6.01
C ALA A 22 -12.14 10.72 5.95
N LEU A 23 -12.94 11.58 5.35
CA LEU A 23 -12.68 13.03 5.30
C LEU A 23 -12.76 13.72 6.67
N ARG A 24 -13.42 13.09 7.65
CA ARG A 24 -13.64 13.63 9.01
C ARG A 24 -12.68 13.07 10.06
N LEU A 25 -11.73 12.23 9.67
CA LEU A 25 -10.79 11.59 10.61
C LEU A 25 -9.75 12.54 11.21
N GLY A 26 -9.70 13.79 10.77
CA GLY A 26 -8.66 14.76 11.14
C GLY A 26 -7.36 14.49 10.40
N TYR A 27 -6.68 15.55 9.95
CA TYR A 27 -5.43 15.48 9.19
C TYR A 27 -4.49 16.58 9.68
N ASP A 28 -4.00 16.45 10.91
CA ASP A 28 -3.12 17.47 11.50
C ASP A 28 -1.68 17.33 10.95
N PRO A 29 -1.14 18.33 10.24
CA PRO A 29 0.24 18.30 9.76
C PRO A 29 1.27 18.10 10.87
N LYS A 30 0.99 18.51 12.11
CA LYS A 30 1.89 18.33 13.25
C LYS A 30 2.04 16.87 13.68
N ARG A 31 1.05 16.04 13.36
CA ARG A 31 1.03 14.60 13.65
C ARG A 31 1.57 13.76 12.49
N ASN A 32 1.87 14.41 11.37
CA ASN A 32 2.34 13.74 10.17
C ASN A 32 3.85 13.48 10.22
N HIS A 33 4.24 12.38 10.86
CA HIS A 33 5.65 11.96 10.98
C HIS A 33 6.10 11.00 9.86
N GLY A 34 5.23 10.72 8.88
CA GLY A 34 5.50 9.78 7.80
C GLY A 34 6.50 10.31 6.76
N ASN A 35 7.12 9.39 6.02
CA ASN A 35 8.04 9.73 4.94
C ASN A 35 7.36 9.92 3.57
N TYR A 36 6.06 9.66 3.48
CA TYR A 36 5.34 9.68 2.21
C TYR A 36 4.56 10.99 2.02
N ALA A 37 4.31 11.36 0.77
CA ALA A 37 3.57 12.58 0.44
C ALA A 37 2.13 12.56 0.98
N GLY A 38 1.66 13.70 1.46
CA GLY A 38 0.32 13.90 1.99
C GLY A 38 0.24 13.73 3.50
N LEU A 39 -0.97 13.90 4.03
CA LEU A 39 -1.29 13.85 5.45
C LEU A 39 -1.91 12.51 5.81
N MET A 40 -1.45 11.92 6.91
CA MET A 40 -2.12 10.77 7.53
C MET A 40 -3.29 11.24 8.40
N SER A 41 -4.34 10.44 8.44
CA SER A 41 -5.46 10.69 9.35
C SER A 41 -5.08 10.45 10.80
N ASP A 42 -5.64 11.23 11.73
CA ASP A 42 -5.36 11.12 13.16
C ASP A 42 -5.88 9.80 13.76
N LYS A 43 -6.93 9.24 13.16
CA LYS A 43 -7.58 8.00 13.59
C LYS A 43 -7.73 7.03 12.40
N PRO A 44 -7.79 5.72 12.64
CA PRO A 44 -8.14 4.76 11.61
C PRO A 44 -9.60 4.92 11.19
N LEU A 45 -9.90 4.60 9.93
CA LEU A 45 -11.26 4.49 9.42
C LEU A 45 -11.90 3.20 9.96
N ALA A 46 -13.03 3.34 10.64
CA ALA A 46 -13.78 2.19 11.12
C ALA A 46 -14.48 1.47 9.95
N ILE A 47 -13.98 0.28 9.59
CA ILE A 47 -14.60 -0.60 8.59
C ILE A 47 -14.94 -1.92 9.28
N GLN A 48 -16.22 -2.12 9.59
CA GLN A 48 -16.68 -3.32 10.26
C GLN A 48 -16.42 -4.58 9.41
N GLY A 49 -15.83 -5.61 10.02
CA GLY A 49 -15.56 -6.88 9.34
C GLY A 49 -14.44 -6.82 8.30
N LEU A 50 -13.60 -5.78 8.30
CA LEU A 50 -12.57 -5.57 7.28
C LEU A 50 -11.62 -6.76 7.18
N VAL A 51 -11.04 -7.17 8.30
CA VAL A 51 -10.03 -8.23 8.36
C VAL A 51 -10.66 -9.57 7.96
N GLU A 52 -11.87 -9.86 8.43
CA GLU A 52 -12.61 -11.09 8.13
C GLU A 52 -12.97 -11.17 6.64
N SER A 53 -13.47 -10.06 6.07
CA SER A 53 -13.79 -9.96 4.63
C SER A 53 -12.56 -10.18 3.76
N VAL A 54 -11.44 -9.53 4.10
CA VAL A 54 -10.19 -9.71 3.35
C VAL A 54 -9.67 -11.15 3.50
N SER A 55 -9.63 -11.68 4.73
CA SER A 55 -9.18 -13.05 5.01
C SER A 55 -9.95 -14.09 4.18
N SER A 56 -11.28 -13.96 4.16
CA SER A 56 -12.16 -14.85 3.38
C SER A 56 -11.87 -14.77 1.88
N ARG A 57 -11.75 -13.56 1.32
CA ARG A 57 -11.52 -13.36 -0.12
C ARG A 57 -10.15 -13.84 -0.61
N VAL A 58 -9.14 -13.80 0.26
CA VAL A 58 -7.77 -14.23 -0.10
C VAL A 58 -7.44 -15.66 0.36
N GLY A 59 -8.37 -16.31 1.07
CA GLY A 59 -8.21 -17.67 1.57
C GLY A 59 -7.09 -17.83 2.58
N ALA A 60 -6.81 -16.81 3.41
CA ALA A 60 -5.76 -16.87 4.43
C ALA A 60 -6.21 -16.19 5.72
N PRO A 61 -5.84 -16.72 6.90
CA PRO A 61 -6.16 -16.09 8.18
C PRO A 61 -5.24 -14.87 8.39
N LEU A 62 -5.84 -13.69 8.39
CA LEU A 62 -5.13 -12.42 8.60
C LEU A 62 -5.57 -11.74 9.89
N GLU A 63 -4.72 -10.84 10.37
CA GLU A 63 -5.02 -9.89 11.43
C GLU A 63 -4.44 -8.52 11.06
N ALA A 64 -4.92 -7.45 11.70
CA ALA A 64 -4.34 -6.12 11.50
C ALA A 64 -2.89 -6.11 12.00
N ALA A 65 -1.98 -5.56 11.19
CA ALA A 65 -0.59 -5.41 11.61
C ALA A 65 -0.47 -4.30 12.67
N ALA A 66 -0.26 -4.69 13.93
CA ALA A 66 -0.09 -3.75 15.04
C ALA A 66 1.12 -2.83 14.82
N GLY A 67 1.02 -1.58 15.30
CA GLY A 67 2.09 -0.58 15.15
C GLY A 67 2.23 0.01 13.73
N THR A 68 1.36 -0.37 12.79
CA THR A 68 1.32 0.19 11.44
C THR A 68 0.18 1.20 11.27
N ALA A 69 0.11 1.85 10.11
CA ALA A 69 -1.01 2.72 9.73
C ALA A 69 -2.23 1.93 9.21
N HIS A 70 -2.49 0.73 9.75
CA HIS A 70 -3.61 -0.10 9.33
C HIS A 70 -4.94 0.66 9.49
N ALA A 71 -5.75 0.65 8.43
CA ALA A 71 -7.01 1.38 8.28
C ALA A 71 -6.91 2.92 8.37
N HIS A 72 -5.73 3.52 8.53
CA HIS A 72 -5.59 4.97 8.42
C HIS A 72 -5.79 5.43 6.98
N CYS A 73 -6.32 6.65 6.84
CA CYS A 73 -6.48 7.28 5.54
C CYS A 73 -5.30 8.21 5.27
N ARG A 74 -4.85 8.23 4.01
CA ARG A 74 -3.87 9.21 3.53
C ARG A 74 -4.54 10.10 2.50
N LEU A 75 -4.46 11.40 2.76
CA LEU A 75 -4.88 12.45 1.85
C LEU A 75 -3.65 13.11 1.24
N THR A 76 -3.54 13.09 -0.09
CA THR A 76 -2.40 13.68 -0.81
C THR A 76 -2.91 14.61 -1.91
N CYS A 77 -2.58 15.89 -1.81
CA CYS A 77 -2.89 16.90 -2.81
C CYS A 77 -1.77 17.05 -3.84
N LYS A 78 -2.06 17.72 -4.94
CA LYS A 78 -1.07 18.09 -5.95
C LYS A 78 0.03 18.95 -5.32
N GLY A 79 1.28 18.56 -5.55
CA GLY A 79 2.44 19.29 -5.06
C GLY A 79 2.95 18.82 -3.70
N ASP A 80 2.20 17.98 -2.98
CA ASP A 80 2.69 17.31 -1.78
C ASP A 80 3.92 16.47 -2.11
N LYS A 81 4.95 16.57 -1.26
CA LYS A 81 6.21 15.85 -1.41
C LYS A 81 6.46 14.95 -0.21
N GLY A 82 6.96 13.75 -0.48
CA GLY A 82 7.48 12.83 0.52
C GLY A 82 9.01 12.81 0.49
N ARG A 83 9.59 12.20 1.51
CA ARG A 83 11.01 11.84 1.62
C ARG A 83 11.30 10.42 1.10
N SER A 84 10.27 9.62 0.84
CA SER A 84 10.36 8.27 0.28
C SER A 84 9.57 8.16 -1.02
N GLY A 85 10.07 7.34 -1.95
CA GLY A 85 9.46 7.02 -3.24
C GLY A 85 9.17 5.52 -3.36
N VAL A 86 9.80 4.83 -4.30
CA VAL A 86 9.63 3.38 -4.48
C VAL A 86 10.10 2.65 -3.21
N HIS A 87 9.27 1.75 -2.69
CA HIS A 87 9.48 1.05 -1.42
C HIS A 87 8.90 -0.37 -1.42
N VAL A 88 9.12 -1.04 -0.29
CA VAL A 88 8.45 -2.27 0.14
C VAL A 88 7.87 -2.04 1.54
N ASP A 89 6.88 -2.83 1.92
CA ASP A 89 6.24 -2.75 3.24
C ASP A 89 6.71 -3.89 4.16
N PRO A 90 7.09 -3.61 5.42
CA PRO A 90 7.47 -4.65 6.37
C PRO A 90 6.22 -5.28 7.03
N CYS A 91 5.38 -5.94 6.23
CA CYS A 91 4.18 -6.64 6.71
C CYS A 91 3.99 -7.99 5.98
N TYR A 92 2.90 -8.71 6.27
CA TYR A 92 2.57 -9.95 5.56
C TYR A 92 1.78 -9.70 4.26
N TYR A 93 0.90 -8.69 4.25
CA TYR A 93 0.13 -8.31 3.06
C TYR A 93 -0.28 -6.83 3.10
N SER A 94 -0.15 -6.14 1.97
CA SER A 94 -0.50 -4.72 1.86
C SER A 94 -1.80 -4.52 1.10
N GLY A 95 -2.51 -3.44 1.41
CA GLY A 95 -3.77 -3.08 0.81
C GLY A 95 -3.98 -1.58 0.69
N ILE A 96 -4.59 -1.17 -0.42
CA ILE A 96 -4.98 0.21 -0.70
C ILE A 96 -6.43 0.19 -1.18
N LEU A 97 -7.30 0.80 -0.39
CA LEU A 97 -8.69 1.06 -0.78
C LEU A 97 -8.82 2.50 -1.27
N PHE A 98 -9.29 2.67 -2.50
CA PHE A 98 -9.48 3.97 -3.11
C PHE A 98 -10.84 4.59 -2.71
N LEU A 99 -10.80 5.75 -2.08
CA LEU A 99 -11.99 6.47 -1.57
C LEU A 99 -12.23 7.81 -2.29
N ASN A 100 -11.47 8.10 -3.35
CA ASN A 100 -11.72 9.24 -4.22
C ASN A 100 -13.10 9.18 -4.87
N ALA A 101 -13.74 10.34 -5.05
CA ALA A 101 -14.95 10.40 -5.86
C ALA A 101 -14.67 9.85 -7.28
N PRO A 102 -15.63 9.15 -7.93
CA PRO A 102 -15.42 8.52 -9.23
C PRO A 102 -14.84 9.47 -10.29
N TRP A 103 -15.37 10.70 -10.38
CA TRP A 103 -14.95 11.72 -11.36
C TRP A 103 -13.60 12.38 -11.04
N HIS A 104 -13.06 12.18 -9.82
CA HIS A 104 -11.73 12.65 -9.44
C HIS A 104 -10.66 11.55 -9.51
N SER A 105 -11.04 10.29 -9.73
CA SER A 105 -10.11 9.16 -9.71
C SER A 105 -9.09 9.24 -10.84
N LYS A 106 -7.82 9.50 -10.47
CA LYS A 106 -6.67 9.57 -11.37
C LYS A 106 -5.49 8.83 -10.75
N GLY A 107 -4.47 8.49 -11.53
CA GLY A 107 -3.30 7.78 -11.02
C GLY A 107 -3.65 6.36 -10.53
N GLY A 108 -3.13 5.98 -9.37
CA GLY A 108 -3.30 4.63 -8.83
C GLY A 108 -2.20 4.21 -7.87
N THR A 109 -1.89 2.91 -7.90
CA THR A 109 -0.69 2.34 -7.28
C THR A 109 0.21 1.83 -8.40
N ASP A 110 1.47 2.26 -8.37
CA ASP A 110 2.48 1.91 -9.38
C ASP A 110 3.38 0.82 -8.83
N PHE A 111 3.76 -0.11 -9.71
CA PHE A 111 4.72 -1.18 -9.44
C PHE A 111 5.89 -1.06 -10.43
N TYR A 112 7.06 -1.48 -9.99
CA TYR A 112 8.31 -1.18 -10.66
C TYR A 112 9.22 -2.38 -10.76
N THR A 113 10.01 -2.41 -11.82
CA THR A 113 11.24 -3.19 -11.92
C THR A 113 12.42 -2.26 -11.74
N HIS A 114 13.37 -2.66 -10.91
CA HIS A 114 14.65 -1.97 -10.78
C HIS A 114 15.54 -2.26 -11.99
N ARG A 115 16.01 -1.22 -12.67
CA ARG A 115 16.67 -1.37 -13.98
C ARG A 115 18.02 -2.08 -13.91
N ARG A 116 18.81 -1.86 -12.87
CA ARG A 116 20.14 -2.49 -12.73
C ARG A 116 20.04 -3.96 -12.39
N THR A 117 19.14 -4.34 -11.48
CA THR A 117 19.04 -5.73 -11.00
C THR A 117 18.02 -6.57 -11.76
N GLY A 118 17.10 -5.94 -12.50
CA GLY A 118 16.00 -6.62 -13.18
C GLY A 118 14.89 -7.13 -12.26
N LEU A 119 14.99 -6.88 -10.95
CA LEU A 119 14.03 -7.35 -9.95
C LEU A 119 12.80 -6.45 -9.88
N ASP A 120 11.62 -7.02 -9.68
CA ASP A 120 10.35 -6.32 -9.44
C ASP A 120 9.89 -6.37 -7.96
N GLY A 121 10.69 -7.01 -7.11
CA GLY A 121 10.51 -7.08 -5.68
C GLY A 121 11.67 -7.77 -4.99
N VAL A 122 11.60 -7.87 -3.67
CA VAL A 122 12.54 -8.65 -2.87
C VAL A 122 12.24 -10.14 -3.04
N PRO A 123 13.18 -10.96 -3.56
CA PRO A 123 12.97 -12.40 -3.69
C PRO A 123 12.66 -13.06 -2.35
N LYS A 124 11.65 -13.94 -2.33
CA LYS A 124 11.17 -14.60 -1.10
C LYS A 124 12.00 -15.82 -0.71
N ASN A 125 12.62 -16.48 -1.67
CA ASN A 125 13.45 -17.65 -1.40
C ASN A 125 14.94 -17.29 -1.44
N PRO A 126 15.79 -17.94 -0.63
CA PRO A 126 17.22 -17.62 -0.56
C PRO A 126 17.99 -17.87 -1.87
N ILE A 127 17.53 -18.82 -2.70
CA ILE A 127 18.23 -19.19 -3.95
C ILE A 127 18.13 -18.03 -4.95
N ASP A 128 16.93 -17.48 -5.17
CA ASP A 128 16.70 -16.35 -6.06
C ASP A 128 17.38 -15.08 -5.54
N LEU A 129 17.44 -14.90 -4.22
CA LEU A 129 18.15 -13.79 -3.60
C LEU A 129 19.66 -13.86 -3.87
N LEU A 130 20.27 -15.04 -3.70
CA LEU A 130 21.67 -15.29 -4.03
C LEU A 130 21.94 -15.13 -5.52
N ALA A 131 21.05 -15.64 -6.38
CA ALA A 131 21.13 -15.45 -7.83
C ALA A 131 21.05 -13.97 -8.23
N ALA A 132 20.32 -13.15 -7.47
CA ALA A 132 20.29 -11.71 -7.62
C ALA A 132 21.53 -10.98 -7.06
N GLY A 133 22.48 -11.71 -6.47
CA GLY A 133 23.73 -11.17 -5.94
C GLY A 133 23.66 -10.69 -4.49
N TYR A 134 22.63 -11.07 -3.73
CA TYR A 134 22.46 -10.68 -2.34
C TYR A 134 22.41 -11.91 -1.42
N ASN A 135 23.03 -11.81 -0.24
CA ASN A 135 23.03 -12.89 0.76
C ASN A 135 21.96 -12.69 1.85
N HIS A 136 21.34 -11.51 1.92
CA HIS A 136 20.30 -11.18 2.89
C HIS A 136 19.32 -10.14 2.30
N PRO A 137 17.99 -10.25 2.57
CA PRO A 137 17.00 -9.28 2.09
C PRO A 137 17.35 -7.84 2.46
N ASP A 138 17.83 -7.60 3.68
CA ASP A 138 18.19 -6.26 4.14
C ASP A 138 19.31 -5.62 3.31
N ALA A 139 20.28 -6.41 2.83
CA ALA A 139 21.35 -5.90 1.98
C ALA A 139 20.80 -5.44 0.62
N LEU A 140 19.82 -6.16 0.09
CA LEU A 140 19.12 -5.77 -1.13
C LEU A 140 18.25 -4.53 -0.90
N ILE A 141 17.49 -4.49 0.19
CA ILE A 141 16.64 -3.35 0.54
C ILE A 141 17.49 -2.10 0.70
N GLU A 142 18.65 -2.18 1.36
CA GLU A 142 19.54 -1.02 1.51
C GLU A 142 20.12 -0.55 0.17
N ASP A 143 20.72 -1.46 -0.62
CA ASP A 143 21.40 -1.10 -1.87
C ASP A 143 20.44 -0.74 -3.02
N VAL A 144 19.24 -1.29 -3.05
CA VAL A 144 18.26 -1.06 -4.12
C VAL A 144 17.15 -0.14 -3.64
N VAL A 145 16.39 -0.55 -2.62
CA VAL A 145 15.17 0.16 -2.24
C VAL A 145 15.50 1.50 -1.60
N ASN A 146 16.25 1.52 -0.49
CA ASN A 146 16.53 2.73 0.27
C ASN A 146 17.40 3.72 -0.51
N LYS A 147 18.48 3.22 -1.12
CA LYS A 147 19.44 4.03 -1.88
C LYS A 147 18.84 4.67 -3.15
N ASP A 148 17.96 3.95 -3.85
CA ASP A 148 17.39 4.42 -5.12
C ASP A 148 15.92 4.87 -5.00
N THR A 149 15.30 4.89 -3.81
CA THR A 149 13.86 5.17 -3.60
C THR A 149 13.33 6.44 -4.30
N LEU A 150 14.13 7.51 -4.33
CA LEU A 150 13.79 8.80 -4.97
C LEU A 150 14.40 9.00 -6.37
N ARG A 151 15.01 7.98 -6.96
CA ARG A 151 15.75 8.06 -8.24
C ARG A 151 14.95 7.46 -9.40
N PRO A 152 14.04 8.21 -10.05
CA PRO A 152 13.14 7.65 -11.06
C PRO A 152 13.86 6.99 -12.23
N GLU A 153 15.08 7.41 -12.56
CA GLU A 153 15.93 6.82 -13.59
C GLU A 153 16.39 5.40 -13.27
N LYS A 154 16.33 4.97 -12.01
CA LYS A 154 16.66 3.60 -11.56
C LYS A 154 15.49 2.64 -11.70
N TRP A 155 14.29 3.16 -11.89
CA TRP A 155 13.06 2.37 -11.90
C TRP A 155 12.41 2.37 -13.28
N HIS A 156 11.79 1.25 -13.61
CA HIS A 156 10.90 1.10 -14.75
C HIS A 156 9.52 0.73 -14.23
N ARG A 157 8.52 1.62 -14.40
CA ARG A 157 7.14 1.29 -14.02
C ARG A 157 6.61 0.21 -14.95
N THR A 158 6.34 -0.97 -14.41
CA THR A 158 5.84 -2.13 -15.15
C THR A 158 4.32 -2.20 -15.14
N LEU A 159 3.69 -1.80 -14.04
CA LEU A 159 2.25 -1.86 -13.86
C LEU A 159 1.75 -0.62 -13.12
N ARG A 160 0.59 -0.12 -13.54
CA ARG A 160 -0.23 0.76 -12.73
C ARG A 160 -1.58 0.09 -12.54
N ILE A 161 -1.99 -0.09 -11.30
CA ILE A 161 -3.38 -0.43 -11.00
C ILE A 161 -4.14 0.87 -10.86
N PRO A 162 -5.02 1.21 -11.81
CA PRO A 162 -5.65 2.51 -11.84
C PRO A 162 -6.58 2.65 -10.65
N MET A 163 -6.57 3.85 -10.08
CA MET A 163 -7.54 4.24 -9.08
C MET A 163 -8.95 4.12 -9.64
N LYS A 164 -9.83 3.47 -8.88
CA LYS A 164 -11.26 3.39 -9.14
C LYS A 164 -11.95 3.51 -7.78
N PHE A 165 -12.97 4.35 -7.67
CA PHE A 165 -13.73 4.46 -6.42
C PHE A 165 -14.21 3.07 -5.94
N ASN A 166 -14.05 2.80 -4.65
CA ASN A 166 -14.43 1.53 -4.01
C ASN A 166 -13.66 0.28 -4.50
N ARG A 167 -12.52 0.46 -5.16
CA ARG A 167 -11.58 -0.62 -5.46
C ARG A 167 -10.60 -0.81 -4.32
N LEU A 168 -10.54 -2.03 -3.80
CA LEU A 168 -9.46 -2.51 -2.97
C LEU A 168 -8.42 -3.21 -3.85
N VAL A 169 -7.17 -2.76 -3.73
CA VAL A 169 -6.01 -3.45 -4.27
C VAL A 169 -5.25 -4.05 -3.12
N LEU A 170 -5.05 -5.36 -3.14
CA LEU A 170 -4.15 -6.05 -2.24
C LEU A 170 -2.92 -6.54 -3.00
N PHE A 171 -1.75 -6.53 -2.39
CA PHE A 171 -0.52 -6.96 -3.05
C PHE A 171 0.54 -7.44 -2.08
N SER A 172 1.45 -8.26 -2.62
CA SER A 172 2.64 -8.73 -1.91
C SER A 172 3.48 -7.53 -1.50
N PRO A 173 3.76 -7.36 -0.20
CA PRO A 173 4.38 -6.14 0.32
C PRO A 173 5.84 -5.99 -0.13
N TRP A 174 6.44 -7.08 -0.60
CA TRP A 174 7.79 -7.17 -1.15
C TRP A 174 7.92 -6.74 -2.61
N LEU A 175 6.82 -6.47 -3.31
CA LEU A 175 6.89 -5.86 -4.65
C LEU A 175 7.35 -4.41 -4.53
N PHE A 176 8.20 -3.97 -5.44
CA PHE A 176 8.62 -2.56 -5.48
C PHE A 176 7.46 -1.71 -5.97
N HIS A 177 6.96 -0.83 -5.11
CA HIS A 177 5.75 -0.06 -5.39
C HIS A 177 5.84 1.38 -4.87
N ASN A 178 4.95 2.23 -5.39
CA ASN A 178 4.77 3.59 -4.91
C ASN A 178 3.34 4.06 -5.18
N ALA A 179 2.90 5.11 -4.48
CA ALA A 179 1.72 5.85 -4.89
C ALA A 179 1.95 6.47 -6.28
N GLY A 180 0.95 6.34 -7.16
CA GLY A 180 0.92 7.10 -8.39
C GLY A 180 0.78 8.62 -8.14
N PRO A 181 0.84 9.44 -9.20
CA PRO A 181 0.80 10.89 -9.08
C PRO A 181 -0.39 11.39 -8.26
N ALA A 182 -0.11 12.32 -7.33
CA ALA A 182 -1.14 13.07 -6.63
C ALA A 182 -1.83 14.08 -7.56
N PHE A 183 -3.02 14.51 -7.17
CA PHE A 183 -3.88 15.43 -7.90
C PHE A 183 -4.81 16.13 -6.91
N GLY A 184 -5.62 17.07 -7.38
CA GLY A 184 -6.51 17.87 -6.52
C GLY A 184 -5.74 18.92 -5.71
N ASN A 185 -6.46 19.89 -5.15
CA ASN A 185 -5.90 20.96 -4.32
C ASN A 185 -6.60 21.05 -2.95
N SER A 186 -7.58 20.20 -2.66
CA SER A 186 -8.33 20.17 -1.40
C SER A 186 -8.58 18.72 -0.93
N PRO A 187 -9.03 18.52 0.31
CA PRO A 187 -9.43 17.19 0.79
C PRO A 187 -10.47 16.48 -0.09
N GLU A 188 -11.37 17.23 -0.71
CA GLU A 188 -12.49 16.69 -1.48
C GLU A 188 -12.09 16.18 -2.87
N ASP A 189 -11.05 16.78 -3.47
CA ASP A 189 -10.57 16.45 -4.81
C ASP A 189 -9.16 15.83 -4.84
N GLY A 190 -8.46 15.84 -3.70
CA GLY A 190 -7.17 15.23 -3.48
C GLY A 190 -7.21 13.70 -3.46
N ARG A 191 -6.06 13.05 -3.63
CA ARG A 191 -5.93 11.59 -3.56
C ARG A 191 -6.24 11.10 -2.14
N LEU A 192 -7.35 10.40 -1.95
CA LEU A 192 -7.80 9.86 -0.67
C LEU A 192 -7.83 8.33 -0.74
N VAL A 193 -6.98 7.70 0.08
CA VAL A 193 -6.89 6.24 0.18
C VAL A 193 -6.94 5.79 1.62
N CYS A 194 -7.51 4.61 1.88
CA CYS A 194 -7.36 3.90 3.14
C CYS A 194 -6.26 2.84 2.98
N LEU A 195 -5.25 2.90 3.85
CA LEU A 195 -4.11 1.99 3.87
C LEU A 195 -4.43 0.78 4.74
N MET A 196 -4.01 -0.40 4.31
CA MET A 196 -4.25 -1.64 5.04
C MET A 196 -2.96 -2.45 5.09
N PHE A 197 -2.55 -2.86 6.28
CA PHE A 197 -1.38 -3.70 6.49
C PHE A 197 -1.80 -4.89 7.35
N PHE A 198 -1.57 -6.10 6.85
CA PHE A 198 -1.99 -7.32 7.53
C PHE A 198 -0.77 -8.10 8.01
N ASN A 199 -0.93 -8.75 9.14
CA ASN A 199 -0.09 -9.87 9.57
C ASN A 199 -0.83 -11.18 9.28
N ARG A 200 -0.07 -12.27 9.21
CA ARG A 200 -0.68 -13.60 9.26
C ARG A 200 -1.17 -13.82 10.69
N LYS A 201 -2.46 -14.08 10.86
CA LYS A 201 -2.97 -14.50 12.16
C LYS A 201 -2.30 -15.81 12.53
N ALA A 202 -1.67 -15.88 13.69
CA ALA A 202 -1.14 -17.14 14.20
C ALA A 202 -2.29 -18.15 14.26
N GLY A 203 -2.16 -19.27 13.56
CA GLY A 203 -3.04 -20.41 13.76
C GLY A 203 -2.50 -21.25 14.90
N GLU A 204 -3.37 -21.68 15.81
CA GLU A 204 -3.16 -22.95 16.52
C GLU A 204 -2.79 -23.98 15.45
N VAL A 205 -1.64 -24.62 15.61
CA VAL A 205 -1.26 -25.76 14.78
C VAL A 205 -2.33 -26.82 15.03
N SER A 206 -3.25 -26.99 14.08
CA SER A 206 -4.04 -28.21 14.02
C SER A 206 -3.04 -29.33 13.83
N ALA A 207 -2.77 -30.07 14.90
CA ALA A 207 -2.02 -31.31 14.86
C ALA A 207 -2.72 -32.23 13.84
N SER A 208 -2.05 -32.44 12.71
CA SER A 208 -2.31 -33.54 11.79
C SER A 208 -1.23 -34.59 11.99
#